data_AF-A0A0M3TAR8-F1
#
_entry.id   AF-A0A0M3TAR8-F1
#
_cell.length_a   1.000
_cell.length_b   1.000
_cell.length_c   1.000
_cell.angle_alpha   90.00
_cell.angle_beta   90.00
_cell.angle_gamma   90.00
#
_symmetry.space_group_name_H-M   'P 1'
#
loop_
_entity.id
_entity.type
_entity.pdbx_description
1 polymer ?
#
loop_
_entity_poly.entity_id
_entity_poly.type
_entity_poly.pdbx_seq_one_letter_code
_entity_poly.pdbx_strand_id
1 'polypeptide(L)'
;MIAEILALLMMQADPSAAVQADPAPTTLSLEDRGLLRCSAALAIVAHGQEIGNEDARRWPEIGTSGQEFFVRALAGLMDRTGLDRDGISALVSAEAQRLWDSGEVDKVMPSCLVMMGSSGT
;
A
#
# COMPACT_ATOMS: atom_id res chain seq x y z
N MET A 1 48.99 -38.37 10.19
CA MET A 1 47.54 -38.60 10.30
C MET A 1 46.86 -37.70 9.27
N ILE A 2 46.40 -38.31 8.16
CA ILE A 2 45.25 -37.94 7.29
C ILE A 2 45.21 -36.47 6.82
N ALA A 3 45.74 -36.07 5.66
CA ALA A 3 45.35 -36.38 4.27
C ALA A 3 43.90 -35.96 3.91
N GLU A 4 43.82 -34.99 3.00
CA GLU A 4 42.70 -34.39 2.26
C GLU A 4 41.36 -35.15 2.19
N ILE A 5 40.23 -34.43 2.29
CA ILE A 5 39.03 -34.68 1.46
C ILE A 5 38.36 -33.36 1.07
N LEU A 6 38.43 -33.07 -0.24
CA LEU A 6 37.60 -32.17 -1.02
C LEU A 6 36.19 -32.77 -1.12
N ALA A 7 35.12 -32.00 -0.87
CA ALA A 7 33.78 -32.38 -1.33
C ALA A 7 32.90 -31.14 -1.56
N LEU A 8 32.79 -30.77 -2.84
CA LEU A 8 31.67 -30.00 -3.40
C LEU A 8 30.35 -30.65 -2.96
N LEU A 9 29.44 -29.89 -2.36
CA LEU A 9 28.01 -30.17 -2.49
C LEU A 9 27.34 -29.01 -3.20
N MET A 10 26.76 -29.36 -4.34
CA MET A 10 26.00 -28.48 -5.21
C MET A 10 24.70 -28.08 -4.52
N MET A 11 24.52 -26.76 -4.37
CA MET A 11 23.24 -26.15 -4.04
C MET A 11 22.25 -26.48 -5.17
N GLN A 12 21.29 -27.35 -4.89
CA GLN A 12 20.19 -27.64 -5.81
C GLN A 12 19.34 -26.36 -5.90
N ALA A 13 19.28 -25.78 -7.09
CA ALA A 13 18.34 -24.71 -7.40
C ALA A 13 16.94 -25.33 -7.53
N ASP A 14 16.09 -25.09 -6.54
CA ASP A 14 14.66 -25.37 -6.64
C ASP A 14 14.06 -24.40 -7.67
N PRO A 15 13.49 -24.89 -8.79
CA PRO A 15 12.74 -24.02 -9.68
C PRO A 15 11.40 -23.75 -8.98
N SER A 16 11.33 -22.64 -8.24
CA SER A 16 10.04 -22.07 -7.85
C SER A 16 9.20 -21.92 -9.12
N ALA A 17 8.18 -22.75 -9.23
CA ALA A 17 7.15 -22.63 -10.24
C ALA A 17 6.49 -21.27 -10.06
N ALA A 18 6.83 -20.33 -10.96
CA ALA A 18 6.08 -19.09 -11.10
C ALA A 18 4.67 -19.46 -11.57
N VAL A 19 3.72 -19.53 -10.64
CA VAL A 19 2.31 -19.46 -10.98
C VAL A 19 2.08 -18.03 -11.47
N GLN A 20 2.16 -17.85 -12.79
CA GLN A 20 1.68 -16.65 -13.44
C GLN A 20 0.16 -16.67 -13.33
N ALA A 21 -0.35 -16.17 -12.20
CA ALA A 21 -1.74 -15.75 -12.12
C ALA A 21 -1.88 -14.54 -13.04
N ASP A 22 -2.49 -14.76 -14.21
CA ASP A 22 -2.98 -13.69 -15.05
C ASP A 22 -3.92 -12.82 -14.19
N PRO A 23 -3.61 -11.54 -13.90
CA PRO A 23 -4.51 -10.72 -13.14
C PRO A 23 -5.69 -10.41 -14.06
N ALA A 24 -6.80 -11.13 -13.86
CA ALA A 24 -8.10 -10.63 -14.30
C ALA A 24 -8.20 -9.18 -13.83
N PRO A 25 -8.70 -8.25 -14.65
CA PRO A 25 -8.82 -6.86 -14.24
C PRO A 25 -9.78 -6.81 -13.05
N THR A 26 -9.23 -6.70 -11.84
CA THR A 26 -10.02 -6.56 -10.64
C THR A 26 -10.66 -5.19 -10.69
N THR A 27 -11.85 -5.10 -11.29
CA THR A 27 -12.67 -3.90 -11.22
C THR A 27 -13.07 -3.72 -9.77
N LEU A 28 -12.33 -2.86 -9.06
CA LEU A 28 -12.63 -2.50 -7.68
C LEU A 28 -14.06 -2.01 -7.55
N SER A 29 -14.73 -2.36 -6.45
CA SER A 29 -16.03 -1.78 -6.12
C SER A 29 -15.89 -0.26 -5.88
N LEU A 30 -17.02 0.47 -5.82
CA LEU A 30 -16.96 1.90 -5.51
C LEU A 30 -16.37 2.16 -4.11
N GLU A 31 -16.72 1.30 -3.15
CA GLU A 31 -16.22 1.35 -1.79
C GLU A 31 -14.71 1.10 -1.75
N ASP A 32 -14.23 0.06 -2.43
CA ASP A 32 -12.80 -0.27 -2.50
C ASP A 32 -11.98 0.83 -3.17
N ARG A 33 -12.53 1.48 -4.21
CA ARG A 33 -11.90 2.66 -4.81
C ARG A 33 -11.82 3.82 -3.83
N GLY A 34 -12.84 4.01 -2.99
CA GLY A 34 -12.84 5.01 -1.92
C GLY A 34 -11.73 4.74 -0.91
N LEU A 35 -11.62 3.50 -0.43
CA LEU A 35 -10.55 3.06 0.49
C LEU A 35 -9.17 3.25 -0.13
N LEU A 36 -8.97 2.81 -1.38
CA LEU A 36 -7.71 2.96 -2.09
C LEU A 36 -7.30 4.45 -2.22
N ARG A 37 -8.24 5.29 -2.67
CA ARG A 37 -8.02 6.73 -2.84
C ARG A 37 -7.70 7.43 -1.53
N CYS A 38 -8.36 7.05 -0.44
CA CYS A 38 -8.08 7.63 0.87
C CYS A 38 -6.78 7.13 1.48
N SER A 39 -6.42 5.85 1.31
CA SER A 39 -5.10 5.34 1.71
C SER A 39 -3.97 6.10 1.01
N ALA A 40 -4.11 6.34 -0.30
CA ALA A 40 -3.13 7.09 -1.08
C ALA A 40 -3.04 8.56 -0.65
N ALA A 41 -4.17 9.26 -0.50
CA ALA A 41 -4.18 10.66 -0.09
C ALA A 41 -3.56 10.87 1.30
N LEU A 42 -3.93 10.02 2.27
CA LEU A 42 -3.37 10.05 3.62
C LEU A 42 -1.87 9.77 3.62
N ALA A 43 -1.40 8.83 2.80
CA ALA A 43 0.03 8.54 2.67
C ALA A 43 0.81 9.74 2.11
N ILE A 44 0.28 10.43 1.10
CA ILE A 44 0.89 11.65 0.55
C ILE A 44 1.01 12.74 1.64
N VAL A 45 -0.07 12.98 2.38
CA VAL A 45 -0.08 14.00 3.43
C VAL A 45 0.83 13.62 4.60
N ALA A 46 0.80 12.36 5.03
CA ALA A 46 1.68 11.86 6.09
C ALA A 46 3.16 12.06 5.72
N HIS A 47 3.55 11.64 4.51
CA HIS A 47 4.91 11.86 4.03
C HIS A 47 5.27 13.35 3.97
N GLY A 48 4.35 14.19 3.49
CA GLY A 48 4.53 15.64 3.51
C GLY A 48 4.75 16.20 4.92
N GLN A 49 4.00 15.72 5.91
CA GLN A 49 4.17 16.11 7.32
C GLN A 49 5.54 15.67 7.86
N GLU A 50 5.98 14.44 7.53
CA GLU A 50 7.28 13.90 7.95
C GLU A 50 8.45 14.74 7.44
N ILE A 51 8.39 15.23 6.19
CA ILE A 51 9.46 16.04 5.58
C ILE A 51 9.31 17.54 5.84
N GLY A 52 8.32 17.96 6.63
CA GLY A 52 8.11 19.37 6.98
C GLY A 52 7.49 20.22 5.87
N ASN A 53 6.71 19.64 4.96
CA ASN A 53 5.97 20.38 3.95
C ASN A 53 4.80 21.15 4.60
N GLU A 54 4.82 22.49 4.52
CA GLU A 54 3.81 23.37 5.11
C GLU A 54 2.39 23.12 4.56
N ASP A 55 2.25 22.78 3.28
CA ASP A 55 0.94 22.43 2.69
C ASP A 55 0.37 21.14 3.28
N ALA A 56 1.23 20.20 3.69
CA ALA A 56 0.78 18.98 4.36
C ALA A 56 0.44 19.23 5.84
N ARG A 57 1.13 20.17 6.49
CA ARG A 57 0.91 20.55 7.90
C ARG A 57 -0.38 21.32 8.15
N ARG A 58 -1.04 21.81 7.09
CA ARG A 58 -2.38 22.40 7.19
C ARG A 58 -3.47 21.37 7.53
N TRP A 59 -3.20 20.09 7.27
CA TRP A 59 -4.08 18.99 7.61
C TRP A 59 -3.83 18.51 9.05
N PRO A 60 -4.82 17.89 9.72
CA PRO A 60 -4.60 17.23 10.99
C PRO A 60 -3.44 16.23 10.91
N GLU A 61 -2.79 15.97 12.05
CA GLU A 61 -1.73 14.97 12.13
C GLU A 61 -2.26 13.59 11.72
N ILE A 62 -1.62 12.98 10.72
CA ILE A 62 -2.06 11.66 10.21
C ILE A 62 -1.56 10.55 11.13
N GLY A 63 -0.27 10.57 11.50
CA GLY A 63 0.33 9.77 12.57
C GLY A 63 -0.21 8.34 12.73
N THR A 64 -0.48 7.95 13.98
CA THR A 64 -0.95 6.60 14.33
C THR A 64 -2.32 6.26 13.72
N SER A 65 -3.26 7.21 13.70
CA SER A 65 -4.61 6.95 13.15
C SER A 65 -4.58 6.62 11.65
N GLY A 66 -3.71 7.28 10.89
CA GLY A 66 -3.48 6.95 9.48
C GLY A 66 -2.85 5.58 9.29
N GLN A 67 -1.92 5.18 10.17
CA GLN A 67 -1.32 3.84 10.14
C GLN A 67 -2.36 2.74 10.40
N GLU A 68 -3.23 2.91 11.40
CA GLU A 68 -4.30 1.96 11.71
C GLU A 68 -5.29 1.83 10.54
N PHE A 69 -5.72 2.97 9.98
CA PHE A 69 -6.56 3.00 8.79
C PHE A 69 -5.90 2.25 7.64
N PHE A 70 -4.63 2.52 7.35
CA PHE A 70 -3.89 1.91 6.25
C PHE A 70 -3.81 0.39 6.39
N VAL A 71 -3.46 -0.12 7.58
CA VAL A 71 -3.37 -1.56 7.84
C VAL A 71 -4.72 -2.23 7.61
N ARG A 72 -5.80 -1.68 8.16
CA ARG A 72 -7.15 -2.25 8.03
C ARG A 72 -7.67 -2.17 6.59
N ALA A 73 -7.50 -1.01 5.94
CA ALA A 73 -7.96 -0.79 4.57
C ALA A 73 -7.25 -1.72 3.59
N LEU A 74 -5.91 -1.84 3.68
CA LEU A 74 -5.16 -2.69 2.76
C LEU A 74 -5.41 -4.17 3.00
N ALA A 75 -5.51 -4.62 4.26
CA ALA A 75 -5.89 -6.01 4.56
C ALA A 75 -7.27 -6.34 3.98
N GLY A 76 -8.26 -5.46 4.19
CA GLY A 76 -9.60 -5.65 3.62
C GLY A 76 -9.60 -5.65 2.08
N LEU A 77 -8.74 -4.85 1.44
CA LEU A 77 -8.57 -4.89 -0.01
C LEU A 77 -7.96 -6.22 -0.47
N MET A 78 -6.94 -6.74 0.21
CA MET A 78 -6.38 -8.06 -0.11
C MET A 78 -7.47 -9.14 -0.03
N ASP A 79 -8.23 -9.17 1.06
CA ASP A 79 -9.30 -10.17 1.28
C ASP A 79 -10.38 -10.12 0.19
N ARG A 80 -10.79 -8.93 -0.25
CA ARG A 80 -11.86 -8.76 -1.25
C ARG A 80 -11.41 -8.92 -2.69
N THR A 81 -10.15 -8.62 -2.98
CA THR A 81 -9.61 -8.62 -4.35
C THR A 81 -8.82 -9.87 -4.69
N GLY A 82 -8.38 -10.63 -3.67
CA GLY A 82 -7.43 -11.72 -3.81
C GLY A 82 -6.00 -11.29 -4.16
N LEU A 83 -5.73 -9.97 -4.20
CA LEU A 83 -4.38 -9.44 -4.43
C LEU A 83 -3.51 -9.64 -3.19
N ASP A 84 -2.24 -9.90 -3.43
CA ASP A 84 -1.22 -9.94 -2.38
C ASP A 84 -0.73 -8.51 -2.03
N ARG A 85 0.27 -8.46 -1.14
CA ARG A 85 0.87 -7.20 -0.70
C ARG A 85 1.43 -6.38 -1.86
N ASP A 86 2.08 -7.03 -2.82
CA ASP A 86 2.73 -6.34 -3.93
C ASP A 86 1.69 -5.79 -4.90
N GLY A 87 0.63 -6.56 -5.18
CA GLY A 87 -0.51 -6.10 -5.96
C GLY A 87 -1.21 -4.89 -5.33
N ILE A 88 -1.51 -4.94 -4.03
CA ILE A 88 -2.12 -3.79 -3.34
C ILE A 88 -1.16 -2.59 -3.27
N SER A 89 0.12 -2.81 -3.02
CA SER A 89 1.14 -1.75 -3.02
C SER A 89 1.21 -1.03 -4.37
N ALA A 90 1.15 -1.78 -5.47
CA ALA A 90 1.12 -1.24 -6.83
C ALA A 90 -0.14 -0.39 -7.06
N LEU A 91 -1.32 -0.86 -6.61
CA LEU A 91 -2.56 -0.09 -6.71
C LEU A 91 -2.50 1.23 -5.92
N VAL A 92 -2.01 1.18 -4.68
CA VAL A 92 -1.90 2.38 -3.82
C VAL A 92 -0.91 3.38 -4.42
N SER A 93 0.23 2.90 -4.91
CA SER A 93 1.27 3.74 -5.52
C SER A 93 0.75 4.40 -6.81
N ALA A 94 0.05 3.65 -7.66
CA ALA A 94 -0.56 4.20 -8.87
C ALA A 94 -1.63 5.24 -8.55
N GLU A 95 -2.44 5.00 -7.51
CA GLU A 95 -3.45 5.94 -7.06
C GLU A 95 -2.83 7.21 -6.46
N ALA A 96 -1.75 7.09 -5.68
CA ALA A 96 -1.02 8.22 -5.13
C ALA A 96 -0.40 9.07 -6.24
N GLN A 97 0.26 8.45 -7.22
CA GLN A 97 0.79 9.14 -8.39
C GLN A 97 -0.31 9.88 -9.15
N ARG A 98 -1.46 9.23 -9.38
CA ARG A 98 -2.61 9.86 -10.04
C ARG A 98 -3.10 11.10 -9.29
N LEU A 99 -3.24 11.02 -7.97
CA LEU A 99 -3.67 12.15 -7.13
C LEU A 99 -2.67 13.31 -7.15
N TRP A 100 -1.38 12.98 -7.16
CA TRP A 100 -0.30 13.95 -7.26
C TRP A 100 -0.33 14.68 -8.62
N ASP A 101 -0.37 13.92 -9.71
CA ASP A 101 -0.38 14.46 -11.08
C ASP A 101 -1.63 15.30 -11.38
N SER A 102 -2.78 14.92 -10.82
CA SER A 102 -4.03 15.66 -10.99
C SER A 102 -4.21 16.84 -10.03
N GLY A 103 -3.35 16.97 -9.01
CA GLY A 103 -3.51 17.97 -7.95
C GLY A 103 -4.78 17.79 -7.11
N GLU A 104 -5.35 16.58 -7.06
CA GLU A 104 -6.65 16.34 -6.41
C GLU A 104 -6.54 15.96 -4.92
N VAL A 105 -5.35 15.89 -4.33
CA VAL A 105 -5.16 15.58 -2.90
C VAL A 105 -6.05 16.47 -2.03
N ASP A 106 -6.03 17.77 -2.26
CA ASP A 106 -6.78 18.74 -1.47
C ASP A 106 -8.30 18.56 -1.54
N LYS A 107 -8.79 18.09 -2.68
CA LYS A 107 -10.21 17.86 -2.94
C LYS A 107 -10.73 16.62 -2.21
N VAL A 108 -9.88 15.62 -2.00
CA VAL A 108 -10.29 14.31 -1.48
C VAL A 108 -10.08 14.19 0.02
N MET A 109 -9.08 14.91 0.55
CA MET A 109 -8.66 14.81 1.94
C MET A 109 -9.79 15.03 2.96
N PRO A 110 -10.73 15.99 2.81
CA PRO A 110 -11.81 16.16 3.79
C PRO A 110 -12.63 14.89 4.01
N SER A 111 -12.99 14.19 2.94
CA SER A 111 -13.73 12.91 3.03
C SER A 111 -12.87 11.79 3.61
N CYS A 112 -11.58 11.77 3.30
CA CYS A 112 -10.66 10.75 3.77
C CYS A 112 -10.36 10.87 5.27
N LEU A 113 -10.36 12.09 5.83
CA LEU A 113 -10.25 12.29 7.27
C LEU A 113 -11.47 11.74 8.02
N VAL A 114 -12.69 11.91 7.47
CA VAL A 114 -13.91 11.32 8.04
C VAL A 114 -13.81 9.79 8.03
N MET A 115 -13.35 9.21 6.92
CA MET A 115 -13.19 7.76 6.79
C MET A 115 -12.14 7.20 7.76
N MET A 116 -10.98 7.86 7.86
CA MET A 116 -9.92 7.52 8.80
C MET A 116 -10.41 7.54 10.25
N GLY A 117 -11.16 8.59 10.64
CA GLY A 117 -11.71 8.73 11.98
C GLY A 117 -12.69 7.62 12.38
N SER A 118 -13.32 6.95 11.41
CA SER A 118 -14.21 5.80 11.69
C SER A 118 -13.48 4.47 11.92
N SER A 119 -12.18 4.39 11.65
CA SER A 119 -11.42 3.13 11.72
C SER A 119 -10.84 2.81 13.11
N GLY A 120 -10.90 3.74 14.06
CA GLY A 120 -10.31 3.66 15.39
C GLY A 120 -11.25 3.22 16.52
N THR A 121 -12.38 2.56 16.23
CA THR A 121 -13.30 1.98 17.23
C THR A 121 -13.38 0.48 17.13
#